data_AF-A0A1V5UAB6-F1
#
_entry.id   AF-A0A1V5UAB6-F1
#
_cell.length_a   1.000
_cell.length_b   1.000
_cell.length_c   1.000
_cell.angle_alpha   90.00
_cell.angle_beta   90.00
_cell.angle_gamma   90.00
#
_symmetry.space_group_name_H-M   'P 1'
#
loop_
_entity.id
_entity.type
_entity.pdbx_description
1 polymer ?
#
loop_
_entity_poly.entity_id
_entity_poly.type
_entity_poly.pdbx_seq_one_letter_code
_entity_poly.pdbx_strand_id
1 'polypeptide(L)'
;MKRLLLIVMFFSLFFSARPGWCDASSSDSFVFVRQSFDGTTPVFVGEKTRKLPLLEIIPSGDTAAAEIAGTLKGGMSKISLALGGYAKNFMLGEVEAGRSSQKSEVFREPLYIHLVRGGNMPKRGFYLKNGAAVTDKSFAHYIEMPPDPSAFESIFAHENGHLIDAYLQDSEFGFSPDRFVHTAPVVSDFWTAFVEGWGEHFETMMADMTENAACRNLYTFEDARGREYFSQLQDIANLSHKSKRYQWVKSNMFAFKRTPVSRELEMRAGTLEIYLYNHFNANFDFSELKNIQQMLSTEGFVATLFYRMVKDAGIGAGYLPDKSFYEKFYGRKLETEPREVFSPLENAYLKIIFAKRNLFKKYETHEALEEAMVFADFIREYAAAFPTDARAALGGFCANAYFAGTWEDASAFYRKNYRAAHLTLFEPDTMQKTFSESFQRMQKTIDAMGTSGVELKLKHAGVPLWIVNDTFNLGDETEKFFVSINLNAAEEYELASIAFLTKGQAADIVSRRDNKGFFSCVEDLRKVPSLGDSQIKKLAAMRGLFVEKHSKYIRNK
;
A
#
# COMPACT_ATOMS: atom_id res chain seq x y z
N MET A 1 -37.98 -64.07 13.15
CA MET A 1 -38.66 -63.18 12.18
C MET A 1 -37.66 -62.09 11.77
N LYS A 2 -37.44 -61.77 10.48
CA LYS A 2 -38.22 -60.82 9.63
C LYS A 2 -38.35 -59.44 10.33
N ARG A 3 -37.93 -58.29 9.78
CA ARG A 3 -37.44 -57.84 8.44
C ARG A 3 -36.55 -56.58 8.65
N LEU A 4 -35.47 -56.25 7.88
CA LEU A 4 -35.35 -55.89 6.45
C LEU A 4 -35.93 -54.47 6.15
N LEU A 5 -35.22 -53.43 5.66
CA LEU A 5 -33.81 -53.26 5.22
C LEU A 5 -33.11 -52.06 5.95
N LEU A 6 -32.45 -51.00 5.44
CA LEU A 6 -32.11 -50.49 4.09
C LEU A 6 -30.77 -49.68 4.03
N ILE A 7 -29.74 -50.31 3.46
CA ILE A 7 -28.63 -49.82 2.59
C ILE A 7 -28.22 -48.32 2.57
N VAL A 8 -26.94 -48.06 2.88
CA VAL A 8 -26.02 -47.22 2.08
C VAL A 8 -24.67 -47.95 1.98
N MET A 9 -24.06 -48.03 0.79
CA MET A 9 -22.76 -48.71 0.60
C MET A 9 -21.59 -47.73 0.74
N PHE A 10 -20.69 -47.97 1.70
CA PHE A 10 -19.35 -47.40 1.66
C PHE A 10 -18.44 -48.29 0.81
N PHE A 11 -18.07 -47.82 -0.39
CA PHE A 11 -17.02 -48.44 -1.19
C PHE A 11 -15.66 -47.90 -0.74
N SER A 12 -14.85 -48.75 -0.11
CA SER A 12 -13.51 -48.42 0.39
C SER A 12 -12.48 -48.40 -0.75
N LEU A 13 -12.35 -47.26 -1.42
CA LEU A 13 -11.22 -47.00 -2.33
C LEU A 13 -9.97 -46.62 -1.53
N PHE A 14 -9.00 -47.54 -1.48
CA PHE A 14 -7.65 -47.29 -0.98
C PHE A 14 -6.91 -46.31 -1.91
N PHE A 15 -7.07 -45.01 -1.70
CA PHE A 15 -6.11 -44.04 -2.20
C PHE A 15 -4.83 -44.10 -1.36
N SER A 16 -3.80 -44.73 -1.91
CA SER A 16 -2.46 -44.74 -1.33
C SER A 16 -1.83 -43.35 -1.46
N ALA A 17 -2.01 -42.54 -0.41
CA ALA A 17 -1.42 -41.22 -0.30
C ALA A 17 0.12 -41.31 -0.31
N ARG A 18 0.72 -41.13 -1.50
CA ARG A 18 2.14 -40.81 -1.61
C ARG A 18 2.35 -39.42 -1.00
N PRO A 19 3.40 -39.20 -0.18
CA PRO A 19 3.73 -37.87 0.30
C PRO A 19 4.09 -37.00 -0.91
N GLY A 20 3.27 -35.98 -1.18
CA GLY A 20 3.42 -35.15 -2.35
C GLY A 20 4.69 -34.29 -2.27
N TRP A 21 5.66 -34.57 -3.13
CA TRP A 21 6.41 -33.46 -3.72
C TRP A 21 5.40 -32.62 -4.51
N CYS A 22 5.26 -31.35 -4.17
CA CYS A 22 4.66 -30.40 -5.10
C CYS A 22 5.55 -30.35 -6.34
N ASP A 23 4.95 -30.47 -7.52
CA ASP A 23 5.68 -30.36 -8.77
C ASP A 23 6.24 -28.93 -8.86
N ALA A 24 7.58 -28.80 -8.78
CA ALA A 24 8.28 -27.52 -8.64
C ALA A 24 8.32 -26.71 -9.94
N SER A 25 7.31 -26.91 -10.79
CA SER A 25 7.11 -26.36 -12.11
C SER A 25 5.83 -25.51 -12.22
N SER A 26 4.95 -25.52 -11.21
CA SER A 26 3.77 -24.65 -11.17
C SER A 26 4.10 -23.29 -10.55
N SER A 27 3.50 -22.23 -11.12
CA SER A 27 3.64 -20.84 -10.69
C SER A 27 3.31 -20.61 -9.21
N ASP A 28 2.35 -21.40 -8.72
CA ASP A 28 1.69 -21.28 -7.41
C ASP A 28 2.38 -22.14 -6.33
N SER A 29 3.47 -22.84 -6.69
CA SER A 29 4.27 -23.64 -5.77
C SER A 29 5.14 -22.77 -4.86
N PHE A 30 5.34 -23.22 -3.62
CA PHE A 30 6.22 -22.57 -2.64
C PHE A 30 7.14 -23.57 -1.95
N VAL A 31 8.28 -23.08 -1.43
CA VAL A 31 9.29 -23.86 -0.71
C VAL A 31 9.70 -23.10 0.54
N PHE A 32 9.50 -23.70 1.71
CA PHE A 32 10.05 -23.17 2.96
C PHE A 32 11.55 -23.43 3.04
N VAL A 33 12.29 -22.38 3.42
CA VAL A 33 13.74 -22.41 3.64
C VAL A 33 14.10 -21.76 4.96
N ARG A 34 15.28 -22.07 5.49
CA ARG A 34 15.87 -21.43 6.67
C ARG A 34 17.33 -21.05 6.43
N GLN A 35 17.84 -20.05 7.11
CA GLN A 35 19.27 -19.75 7.15
C GLN A 35 20.07 -20.99 7.58
N SER A 36 21.11 -21.33 6.84
CA SER A 36 22.07 -22.39 7.19
C SER A 36 23.17 -21.83 8.08
N PHE A 37 23.67 -22.63 9.04
CA PHE A 37 24.61 -22.19 10.07
C PHE A 37 25.85 -23.09 10.14
N ASP A 38 26.98 -22.50 10.49
CA ASP A 38 28.18 -23.20 10.97
C ASP A 38 28.35 -22.89 12.46
N GLY A 39 28.11 -23.90 13.31
CA GLY A 39 27.87 -23.70 14.74
C GLY A 39 26.69 -22.75 14.98
N THR A 40 26.99 -21.55 15.46
CA THR A 40 26.03 -20.45 15.66
C THR A 40 26.14 -19.33 14.62
N THR A 41 27.08 -19.41 13.67
CA THR A 41 27.35 -18.36 12.69
C THR A 41 26.51 -18.57 11.43
N PRO A 42 25.68 -17.60 11.00
CA PRO A 42 24.93 -17.71 9.74
C PRO A 42 25.89 -17.74 8.54
N VAL A 43 25.72 -18.73 7.66
CA VAL A 43 26.57 -18.93 6.49
C VAL A 43 26.15 -18.00 5.34
N PHE A 44 27.13 -17.27 4.80
CA PHE A 44 27.00 -16.48 3.59
C PHE A 44 28.03 -16.93 2.55
N VAL A 45 27.63 -16.91 1.28
CA VAL A 45 28.45 -17.30 0.13
C VAL A 45 28.64 -16.09 -0.80
N GLY A 46 29.84 -15.94 -1.35
CA GLY A 46 30.21 -14.84 -2.24
C GLY A 46 31.46 -14.09 -1.77
N GLU A 47 31.97 -13.21 -2.64
CA GLU A 47 33.17 -12.41 -2.36
C GLU A 47 32.88 -11.16 -1.52
N LYS A 48 33.93 -10.39 -1.16
CA LYS A 48 33.86 -9.24 -0.23
C LYS A 48 32.80 -8.19 -0.59
N THR A 49 32.46 -8.04 -1.87
CA THR A 49 31.53 -7.02 -2.39
C THR A 49 30.08 -7.48 -2.48
N ARG A 50 29.79 -8.79 -2.48
CA ARG A 50 28.42 -9.32 -2.50
C ARG A 50 28.35 -10.68 -1.82
N LYS A 51 28.01 -10.68 -0.53
CA LYS A 51 27.68 -11.86 0.26
C LYS A 51 26.18 -12.11 0.22
N LEU A 52 25.76 -13.31 -0.17
CA LEU A 52 24.36 -13.75 -0.18
C LEU A 52 24.15 -14.87 0.84
N PRO A 53 22.98 -14.97 1.51
CA PRO A 53 22.74 -16.00 2.51
C PRO A 53 22.70 -17.40 1.88
N LEU A 54 23.24 -18.39 2.59
CA LEU A 54 23.02 -19.80 2.28
C LEU A 54 21.75 -20.27 2.98
N LEU A 55 20.68 -20.47 2.23
CA LEU A 55 19.39 -20.96 2.72
C LEU A 55 19.25 -22.45 2.43
N GLU A 56 18.76 -23.23 3.39
CA GLU A 56 18.52 -24.67 3.23
C GLU A 56 17.03 -25.01 3.25
N ILE A 57 16.63 -25.98 2.42
CA ILE A 57 15.23 -26.43 2.33
C ILE A 57 14.79 -27.06 3.66
N ILE A 58 13.64 -26.63 4.18
CA ILE A 58 13.03 -27.26 5.35
C ILE A 58 12.34 -28.57 4.91
N PRO A 59 12.67 -29.73 5.50
CA PRO A 59 12.09 -31.01 5.10
C PRO A 59 10.57 -31.07 5.28
N SER A 60 9.87 -31.83 4.43
CA SER A 60 8.41 -31.99 4.46
C SER A 60 7.84 -32.70 5.70
N GLY A 61 8.69 -33.17 6.62
CA GLY A 61 8.32 -33.69 7.94
C GLY A 61 8.46 -32.67 9.08
N ASP A 62 8.88 -31.44 8.82
CA ASP A 62 8.96 -30.37 9.83
C ASP A 62 7.55 -29.90 10.23
N THR A 63 7.23 -30.03 11.52
CA THR A 63 5.89 -29.75 12.03
C THR A 63 5.53 -28.26 12.03
N ALA A 64 6.50 -27.37 12.24
CA ALA A 64 6.24 -25.93 12.25
C ALA A 64 6.01 -25.41 10.83
N ALA A 65 6.82 -25.87 9.87
CA ALA A 65 6.58 -25.57 8.45
C ALA A 65 5.26 -26.18 7.96
N ALA A 66 4.86 -27.36 8.44
CA ALA A 66 3.57 -27.97 8.10
C ALA A 66 2.36 -27.21 8.69
N GLU A 67 2.49 -26.64 9.88
CA GLU A 67 1.48 -25.78 10.51
C GLU A 67 1.33 -24.45 9.75
N ILE A 68 2.44 -23.81 9.41
CA ILE A 68 2.46 -22.58 8.59
C ILE A 68 1.92 -22.86 7.18
N ALA A 69 2.21 -24.03 6.58
CA ALA A 69 1.57 -24.51 5.34
C ALA A 69 0.03 -24.66 5.47
N GLY A 70 -0.50 -24.74 6.69
CA GLY A 70 -1.94 -24.66 6.97
C GLY A 70 -2.52 -23.29 6.63
N THR A 71 -1.86 -22.20 7.05
CA THR A 71 -2.33 -20.82 6.84
C THR A 71 -2.49 -20.46 5.35
N LEU A 72 -1.63 -21.02 4.48
CA LEU A 72 -1.64 -20.80 3.04
C LEU A 72 -2.82 -21.48 2.30
N LYS A 73 -3.63 -22.31 2.98
CA LYS A 73 -4.75 -23.06 2.37
C LYS A 73 -6.09 -22.32 2.39
N GLY A 74 -6.21 -21.22 3.14
CA GLY A 74 -7.45 -20.48 3.32
C GLY A 74 -7.27 -18.95 3.29
N GLY A 75 -8.38 -18.24 3.52
CA GLY A 75 -8.43 -16.79 3.66
C GLY A 75 -7.76 -15.99 2.52
N MET A 76 -7.26 -14.81 2.87
CA MET A 76 -6.50 -13.95 1.94
C MET A 76 -5.10 -14.54 1.61
N SER A 77 -4.53 -15.37 2.49
CA SER A 77 -3.22 -16.00 2.28
C SER A 77 -3.18 -16.90 1.05
N LYS A 78 -4.21 -17.77 0.88
CA LYS A 78 -4.38 -18.59 -0.32
C LYS A 78 -4.48 -17.73 -1.59
N ILE A 79 -5.29 -16.67 -1.53
CA ILE A 79 -5.53 -15.80 -2.69
C ILE A 79 -4.24 -15.05 -3.05
N SER A 80 -3.53 -14.46 -2.09
CA SER A 80 -2.27 -13.75 -2.35
C SER A 80 -1.22 -14.68 -2.97
N LEU A 81 -1.09 -15.93 -2.47
CA LEU A 81 -0.21 -16.94 -3.08
C LEU A 81 -0.57 -17.19 -4.56
N ALA A 82 -1.85 -17.33 -4.90
CA ALA A 82 -2.31 -17.49 -6.28
C ALA A 82 -2.04 -16.23 -7.14
N LEU A 83 -2.26 -15.01 -6.59
CA LEU A 83 -1.92 -13.76 -7.27
C LEU A 83 -0.42 -13.65 -7.58
N GLY A 84 0.44 -14.16 -6.69
CA GLY A 84 1.89 -14.26 -6.92
C GLY A 84 2.20 -15.17 -8.10
N GLY A 85 1.57 -16.34 -8.18
CA GLY A 85 1.68 -17.25 -9.33
C GLY A 85 1.17 -16.61 -10.64
N TYR A 86 0.00 -15.98 -10.61
CA TYR A 86 -0.58 -15.29 -11.75
C TYR A 86 0.29 -14.14 -12.26
N ALA A 87 0.86 -13.32 -11.36
CA ALA A 87 1.79 -12.26 -11.72
C ALA A 87 3.05 -12.80 -12.40
N LYS A 88 3.59 -13.94 -11.94
CA LYS A 88 4.74 -14.61 -12.56
C LYS A 88 4.42 -15.16 -13.95
N ASN A 89 3.26 -15.78 -14.14
CA ASN A 89 2.82 -16.26 -15.47
C ASN A 89 2.68 -15.10 -16.47
N PHE A 90 2.03 -14.02 -16.05
CA PHE A 90 1.87 -12.81 -16.86
C PHE A 90 3.23 -12.20 -17.22
N MET A 91 4.14 -12.05 -16.25
CA MET A 91 5.47 -11.51 -16.48
C MET A 91 6.38 -12.42 -17.31
N LEU A 92 6.24 -13.75 -17.20
CA LEU A 92 6.91 -14.68 -18.11
C LEU A 92 6.44 -14.46 -19.57
N GLY A 93 5.14 -14.25 -19.79
CA GLY A 93 4.58 -13.88 -21.09
C GLY A 93 5.00 -12.49 -21.60
N GLU A 94 5.34 -11.56 -20.70
CA GLU A 94 5.96 -10.28 -21.06
C GLU A 94 7.43 -10.46 -21.49
N VAL A 95 8.21 -11.30 -20.79
CA VAL A 95 9.61 -11.63 -21.16
C VAL A 95 9.67 -12.38 -22.48
N GLU A 96 8.89 -13.46 -22.63
CA GLU A 96 8.91 -14.32 -23.83
C GLU A 96 8.43 -13.58 -25.10
N ALA A 97 7.67 -12.50 -24.93
CA ALA A 97 7.27 -11.60 -26.02
C ALA A 97 8.09 -10.29 -26.10
N GLY A 98 9.23 -10.21 -25.42
CA GLY A 98 10.20 -9.11 -25.52
C GLY A 98 9.77 -7.76 -24.92
N ARG A 99 8.73 -7.75 -24.07
CA ARG A 99 8.22 -6.54 -23.38
C ARG A 99 8.80 -6.32 -21.99
N SER A 100 9.59 -7.28 -21.49
CA SER A 100 10.37 -7.16 -20.25
C SER A 100 11.83 -7.52 -20.49
N SER A 101 12.75 -6.79 -19.84
CA SER A 101 14.19 -7.08 -19.79
C SER A 101 14.58 -8.00 -18.63
N GLN A 102 13.61 -8.49 -17.85
CA GLN A 102 13.88 -9.45 -16.76
C GLN A 102 14.17 -10.85 -17.30
N LYS A 103 14.85 -11.66 -16.49
CA LYS A 103 15.19 -13.04 -16.84
C LYS A 103 13.99 -13.98 -16.63
N SER A 104 13.69 -14.82 -17.61
CA SER A 104 12.60 -15.80 -17.58
C SER A 104 12.66 -16.71 -16.35
N GLU A 105 13.88 -17.01 -15.90
CA GLU A 105 14.22 -17.84 -14.76
C GLU A 105 13.60 -17.31 -13.46
N VAL A 106 13.51 -15.97 -13.28
CA VAL A 106 12.92 -15.35 -12.07
C VAL A 106 11.47 -15.78 -11.86
N PHE A 107 10.72 -15.99 -12.95
CA PHE A 107 9.30 -16.32 -12.93
C PHE A 107 9.02 -17.82 -12.89
N ARG A 108 10.03 -18.65 -13.22
CA ARG A 108 9.95 -20.12 -13.28
C ARG A 108 10.38 -20.82 -11.98
N GLU A 109 10.94 -20.07 -11.02
CA GLU A 109 11.19 -20.54 -9.66
C GLU A 109 9.89 -20.69 -8.84
N PRO A 110 9.84 -21.55 -7.80
CA PRO A 110 8.78 -21.50 -6.79
C PRO A 110 8.87 -20.22 -5.94
N LEU A 111 7.84 -19.91 -5.16
CA LEU A 111 7.94 -18.90 -4.11
C LEU A 111 8.79 -19.43 -2.94
N TYR A 112 9.98 -18.87 -2.75
CA TYR A 112 10.83 -19.19 -1.60
C TYR A 112 10.41 -18.39 -0.37
N ILE A 113 10.14 -19.08 0.74
CA ILE A 113 9.70 -18.47 2.00
C ILE A 113 10.72 -18.78 3.09
N HIS A 114 11.49 -17.78 3.48
CA HIS A 114 12.50 -17.85 4.53
C HIS A 114 11.85 -17.68 5.91
N LEU A 115 11.74 -18.77 6.66
CA LEU A 115 11.21 -18.74 8.03
C LEU A 115 12.28 -18.25 9.02
N VAL A 116 12.14 -17.01 9.48
CA VAL A 116 13.11 -16.31 10.34
C VAL A 116 12.40 -15.41 11.35
N ARG A 117 12.87 -15.39 12.60
CA ARG A 117 12.24 -14.60 13.67
C ARG A 117 12.32 -13.10 13.34
N GLY A 118 11.17 -12.47 13.15
CA GLY A 118 11.07 -11.06 12.79
C GLY A 118 11.21 -10.78 11.29
N GLY A 119 11.16 -11.80 10.42
CA GLY A 119 11.05 -11.59 8.98
C GLY A 119 9.74 -10.86 8.63
N ASN A 120 9.85 -9.81 7.82
CA ASN A 120 8.76 -8.91 7.42
C ASN A 120 9.12 -8.14 6.14
N MET A 121 9.67 -8.82 5.13
CA MET A 121 10.02 -8.17 3.85
C MET A 121 10.34 -9.17 2.73
N PRO A 122 10.05 -8.81 1.45
CA PRO A 122 10.66 -9.47 0.30
C PRO A 122 12.16 -9.18 0.21
N LYS A 123 12.90 -10.11 -0.40
CA LYS A 123 14.35 -10.09 -0.59
C LYS A 123 14.72 -10.68 -1.96
N ARG A 124 15.96 -10.45 -2.39
CA ARG A 124 16.50 -10.99 -3.65
C ARG A 124 17.92 -11.54 -3.49
N GLY A 125 18.13 -12.73 -4.04
CA GLY A 125 19.44 -13.36 -4.18
C GLY A 125 19.91 -14.13 -2.95
N PHE A 126 20.09 -15.43 -3.13
CA PHE A 126 20.58 -16.37 -2.10
C PHE A 126 21.29 -17.55 -2.77
N TYR A 127 21.86 -18.45 -1.97
CA TYR A 127 22.29 -19.78 -2.41
C TYR A 127 21.41 -20.84 -1.76
N LEU A 128 20.94 -21.81 -2.54
CA LEU A 128 20.03 -22.86 -2.07
C LEU A 128 20.79 -24.16 -1.81
N LYS A 129 20.81 -24.60 -0.55
CA LYS A 129 21.36 -25.88 -0.10
C LYS A 129 20.26 -26.95 -0.10
N ASN A 130 20.48 -28.02 -0.86
CA ASN A 130 19.64 -29.22 -0.88
C ASN A 130 20.51 -30.46 -0.63
N GLY A 131 20.48 -30.97 0.61
CA GLY A 131 21.43 -31.98 1.06
C GLY A 131 22.87 -31.47 0.98
N ALA A 132 23.69 -32.12 0.16
CA ALA A 132 25.07 -31.72 -0.12
C ALA A 132 25.22 -30.78 -1.34
N ALA A 133 24.18 -30.60 -2.15
CA ALA A 133 24.22 -29.73 -3.32
C ALA A 133 23.95 -28.27 -2.90
N VAL A 134 24.66 -27.32 -3.54
CA VAL A 134 24.41 -25.88 -3.41
C VAL A 134 24.19 -25.29 -4.79
N THR A 135 23.05 -24.64 -4.98
CA THR A 135 22.63 -24.05 -6.26
C THR A 135 22.59 -22.53 -6.15
N ASP A 136 23.09 -21.82 -7.17
CA ASP A 136 22.99 -20.37 -7.26
C ASP A 136 21.53 -19.93 -7.49
N LYS A 137 21.02 -19.05 -6.62
CA LYS A 137 19.71 -18.39 -6.73
C LYS A 137 19.87 -16.87 -6.58
N SER A 138 21.02 -16.32 -6.97
CA SER A 138 21.37 -14.89 -6.84
C SER A 138 20.49 -13.93 -7.66
N PHE A 139 19.69 -14.47 -8.58
CA PHE A 139 18.69 -13.77 -9.40
C PHE A 139 17.28 -13.81 -8.81
N ALA A 140 16.96 -14.82 -7.99
CA ALA A 140 15.63 -15.17 -7.55
C ALA A 140 15.18 -14.34 -6.33
N HIS A 141 13.86 -14.24 -6.15
CA HIS A 141 13.25 -13.58 -5.00
C HIS A 141 12.84 -14.59 -3.92
N TYR A 142 12.79 -14.11 -2.68
CA TYR A 142 12.26 -14.84 -1.53
C TYR A 142 11.59 -13.87 -0.54
N ILE A 143 10.74 -14.34 0.38
CA ILE A 143 10.14 -13.51 1.43
C ILE A 143 10.66 -13.96 2.80
N GLU A 144 11.07 -13.02 3.65
CA GLU A 144 11.38 -13.29 5.06
C GLU A 144 10.11 -13.18 5.90
N MET A 145 9.78 -14.25 6.62
CA MET A 145 8.49 -14.44 7.30
C MET A 145 8.69 -15.04 8.70
N PRO A 146 7.85 -14.70 9.70
CA PRO A 146 8.00 -15.22 11.04
C PRO A 146 7.60 -16.71 11.14
N PRO A 147 8.29 -17.53 11.96
CA PRO A 147 7.97 -18.94 12.16
C PRO A 147 6.82 -19.17 13.17
N ASP A 148 5.87 -18.23 13.25
CA ASP A 148 4.66 -18.32 14.08
C ASP A 148 3.43 -18.23 13.15
N PRO A 149 2.47 -19.17 13.18
CA PRO A 149 1.36 -19.18 12.24
C PRO A 149 0.49 -17.91 12.24
N SER A 150 0.29 -17.27 13.40
CA SER A 150 -0.59 -16.10 13.51
C SER A 150 0.14 -14.83 13.09
N ALA A 151 1.41 -14.68 13.47
CA ALA A 151 2.25 -13.61 12.95
C ALA A 151 2.40 -13.73 11.42
N PHE A 152 2.63 -14.94 10.92
CA PHE A 152 2.78 -15.26 9.49
C PHE A 152 1.53 -14.89 8.70
N GLU A 153 0.37 -15.42 9.07
CA GLU A 153 -0.90 -15.12 8.40
C GLU A 153 -1.20 -13.62 8.44
N SER A 154 -0.88 -12.94 9.55
CA SER A 154 -1.15 -11.51 9.71
C SER A 154 -0.35 -10.56 8.81
N ILE A 155 0.71 -11.03 8.13
CA ILE A 155 1.52 -10.21 7.20
C ILE A 155 1.82 -10.88 5.84
N PHE A 156 1.62 -12.20 5.66
CA PHE A 156 2.01 -12.89 4.42
C PHE A 156 1.46 -12.24 3.16
N ALA A 157 0.18 -11.85 3.18
CA ALA A 157 -0.46 -11.23 2.04
C ALA A 157 0.06 -9.80 1.75
N HIS A 158 0.56 -9.08 2.78
CA HIS A 158 1.23 -7.78 2.66
C HIS A 158 2.58 -7.97 1.95
N GLU A 159 3.47 -8.81 2.49
CA GLU A 159 4.83 -9.01 1.96
C GLU A 159 4.85 -9.63 0.56
N ASN A 160 3.91 -10.54 0.29
CA ASN A 160 3.72 -11.11 -1.04
C ASN A 160 3.08 -10.10 -2.02
N GLY A 161 2.35 -9.10 -1.51
CA GLY A 161 1.92 -7.92 -2.28
C GLY A 161 3.10 -7.08 -2.77
N HIS A 162 4.07 -6.82 -1.89
CA HIS A 162 5.34 -6.15 -2.25
C HIS A 162 6.18 -6.99 -3.23
N LEU A 163 6.18 -8.32 -3.08
CA LEU A 163 6.85 -9.21 -4.03
C LEU A 163 6.16 -9.23 -5.41
N ILE A 164 4.82 -9.15 -5.47
CA ILE A 164 4.10 -8.97 -6.73
C ILE A 164 4.56 -7.69 -7.42
N ASP A 165 4.67 -6.57 -6.69
CA ASP A 165 5.19 -5.32 -7.28
C ASP A 165 6.62 -5.47 -7.79
N ALA A 166 7.51 -6.13 -7.03
CA ALA A 166 8.88 -6.41 -7.46
C ALA A 166 8.96 -7.29 -8.73
N TYR A 167 7.97 -8.16 -8.99
CA TYR A 167 7.87 -8.89 -10.26
C TYR A 167 7.46 -7.98 -11.44
N LEU A 168 6.62 -6.97 -11.22
CA LEU A 168 6.05 -6.12 -12.28
C LEU A 168 7.00 -5.00 -12.76
N GLN A 169 8.14 -4.80 -12.11
CA GLN A 169 9.10 -3.71 -12.36
C GLN A 169 10.35 -4.23 -13.10
N ASP A 170 10.70 -3.72 -14.30
CA ASP A 170 11.90 -4.19 -15.01
C ASP A 170 13.20 -3.47 -14.59
N SER A 171 13.09 -2.33 -13.91
CA SER A 171 14.19 -1.59 -13.30
C SER A 171 13.78 -1.02 -11.94
N GLU A 172 14.70 -0.92 -10.99
CA GLU A 172 14.49 -0.24 -9.72
C GLU A 172 14.19 1.26 -9.97
N PHE A 173 12.99 1.70 -9.61
CA PHE A 173 12.56 3.09 -9.76
C PHE A 173 13.14 3.94 -8.62
N GLY A 174 14.34 4.50 -8.85
CA GLY A 174 15.11 5.25 -7.85
C GLY A 174 14.52 6.59 -7.38
N PHE A 175 13.22 6.84 -7.55
CA PHE A 175 12.54 8.00 -6.97
C PHE A 175 11.75 7.61 -5.72
N SER A 176 12.43 7.68 -4.58
CA SER A 176 11.81 7.84 -3.27
C SER A 176 12.46 9.07 -2.61
N PRO A 177 11.70 10.12 -2.26
CA PRO A 177 12.23 11.29 -1.56
C PRO A 177 12.63 10.88 -0.13
N ASP A 178 13.70 11.44 0.43
CA ASP A 178 14.15 11.05 1.78
C ASP A 178 13.07 11.37 2.83
N ARG A 179 12.43 10.36 3.41
CA ARG A 179 11.47 10.50 4.51
C ARG A 179 11.99 9.76 5.74
N PHE A 180 11.85 10.37 6.92
CA PHE A 180 12.50 9.87 8.14
C PHE A 180 11.81 8.63 8.73
N VAL A 181 10.48 8.63 8.75
CA VAL A 181 9.61 7.51 9.16
C VAL A 181 8.37 7.52 8.26
N HIS A 182 7.86 6.34 7.94
CA HIS A 182 6.62 6.16 7.20
C HIS A 182 5.70 5.18 7.97
N THR A 183 4.39 5.46 8.01
CA THR A 183 3.36 4.70 8.75
C THR A 183 1.96 5.05 8.21
N ALA A 184 1.00 4.10 8.29
CA ALA A 184 -0.43 4.25 7.99
C ALA A 184 -1.02 5.70 8.06
N PRO A 185 -0.93 6.43 9.19
CA PRO A 185 -1.54 7.74 9.36
C PRO A 185 -0.74 8.94 8.81
N VAL A 186 0.56 8.77 8.56
CA VAL A 186 1.47 9.87 8.23
C VAL A 186 1.39 10.27 6.76
N VAL A 187 1.65 11.54 6.48
CA VAL A 187 1.98 12.00 5.13
C VAL A 187 3.43 11.57 4.84
N SER A 188 3.65 10.50 4.08
CA SER A 188 4.97 10.05 3.63
C SER A 188 5.31 10.70 2.27
N ASP A 189 5.05 10.01 1.17
CA ASP A 189 5.15 10.49 -0.22
C ASP A 189 4.28 9.62 -1.15
N PHE A 190 4.10 10.03 -2.41
CA PHE A 190 3.19 9.35 -3.34
C PHE A 190 3.63 7.93 -3.73
N TRP A 191 4.92 7.61 -3.74
CA TRP A 191 5.41 6.27 -4.10
C TRP A 191 5.38 5.34 -2.89
N THR A 192 5.89 5.77 -1.74
CA THR A 192 5.80 5.01 -0.49
C THR A 192 4.35 4.74 -0.12
N ALA A 193 3.46 5.74 -0.21
CA ALA A 193 2.02 5.53 -0.01
C ALA A 193 1.39 4.58 -1.04
N PHE A 194 1.89 4.53 -2.28
CA PHE A 194 1.40 3.61 -3.31
C PHE A 194 1.78 2.16 -3.04
N VAL A 195 3.02 1.92 -2.62
CA VAL A 195 3.56 0.59 -2.32
C VAL A 195 3.04 0.10 -0.97
N GLU A 196 3.23 0.85 0.11
CA GLU A 196 2.76 0.44 1.45
C GLU A 196 1.24 0.40 1.55
N GLY A 197 0.53 1.30 0.86
CA GLY A 197 -0.94 1.21 0.76
C GLY A 197 -1.42 -0.05 0.03
N TRP A 198 -0.61 -0.60 -0.90
CA TRP A 198 -0.85 -1.89 -1.52
C TRP A 198 -0.52 -3.06 -0.57
N GLY A 199 0.45 -2.93 0.32
CA GLY A 199 0.68 -3.88 1.43
C GLY A 199 -0.45 -3.87 2.48
N GLU A 200 -0.73 -2.72 3.08
CA GLU A 200 -1.68 -2.56 4.19
C GLU A 200 -3.13 -2.98 3.85
N HIS A 201 -3.57 -2.82 2.60
CA HIS A 201 -4.91 -3.25 2.21
C HIS A 201 -5.06 -4.79 2.25
N PHE A 202 -3.98 -5.55 2.03
CA PHE A 202 -3.99 -7.01 2.17
C PHE A 202 -4.11 -7.45 3.63
N GLU A 203 -3.56 -6.71 4.61
CA GLU A 203 -3.84 -6.96 6.03
C GLU A 203 -5.33 -6.77 6.34
N THR A 204 -5.94 -5.73 5.77
CA THR A 204 -7.37 -5.44 5.96
C THR A 204 -8.24 -6.54 5.35
N MET A 205 -7.88 -7.03 4.15
CA MET A 205 -8.52 -8.18 3.50
C MET A 205 -8.30 -9.49 4.25
N MET A 206 -7.12 -9.70 4.86
CA MET A 206 -6.83 -10.86 5.69
C MET A 206 -7.69 -10.86 6.96
N ALA A 207 -7.81 -9.73 7.66
CA ALA A 207 -8.69 -9.60 8.82
C ALA A 207 -10.17 -9.81 8.47
N ASP A 208 -10.60 -9.42 7.26
CA ASP A 208 -11.93 -9.69 6.70
C ASP A 208 -12.18 -11.19 6.37
N MET A 209 -11.13 -12.01 6.21
CA MET A 209 -11.20 -13.35 5.61
C MET A 209 -10.52 -14.46 6.43
N THR A 210 -9.91 -14.15 7.58
CA THR A 210 -9.20 -15.12 8.41
C THR A 210 -10.17 -16.01 9.21
N GLU A 211 -9.98 -17.32 9.13
CA GLU A 211 -10.66 -18.31 9.98
C GLU A 211 -9.93 -18.51 11.32
N ASN A 212 -8.71 -17.98 11.45
CA ASN A 212 -7.90 -18.06 12.66
C ASN A 212 -8.36 -17.02 13.69
N ALA A 213 -8.95 -17.49 14.79
CA ALA A 213 -9.41 -16.64 15.87
C ALA A 213 -8.29 -15.82 16.54
N ALA A 214 -7.04 -16.32 16.57
CA ALA A 214 -5.92 -15.56 17.11
C ALA A 214 -5.57 -14.37 16.21
N CYS A 215 -5.49 -14.56 14.90
CA CYS A 215 -5.34 -13.49 13.92
C CYS A 215 -6.48 -12.48 14.02
N ARG A 216 -7.74 -12.94 14.00
CA ARG A 216 -8.92 -12.07 14.07
C ARG A 216 -8.89 -11.16 15.31
N ASN A 217 -8.56 -11.72 16.47
CA ASN A 217 -8.49 -10.97 17.72
C ASN A 217 -7.39 -9.89 17.78
N LEU A 218 -6.37 -9.92 16.91
CA LEU A 218 -5.42 -8.81 16.75
C LEU A 218 -6.06 -7.55 16.14
N TYR A 219 -7.16 -7.71 15.40
CA TYR A 219 -7.80 -6.65 14.62
C TYR A 219 -9.19 -6.27 15.13
N THR A 220 -9.97 -7.22 15.67
CA THR A 220 -11.38 -6.99 16.08
C THR A 220 -11.62 -6.98 17.59
N PHE A 221 -10.73 -7.59 18.38
CA PHE A 221 -10.85 -7.79 19.83
C PHE A 221 -12.12 -8.58 20.28
N GLU A 222 -12.73 -9.38 19.40
CA GLU A 222 -14.02 -10.07 19.63
C GLU A 222 -14.07 -10.97 20.90
N ASP A 223 -12.99 -11.66 21.26
CA ASP A 223 -12.91 -12.54 22.44
C ASP A 223 -12.22 -11.87 23.65
N ALA A 224 -11.86 -10.59 23.55
CA ALA A 224 -10.89 -9.94 24.44
C ALA A 224 -11.43 -9.52 25.81
N ARG A 225 -12.33 -10.32 26.44
CA ARG A 225 -13.07 -10.02 27.68
C ARG A 225 -12.28 -9.26 28.75
N GLY A 226 -12.66 -8.01 29.00
CA GLY A 226 -12.04 -7.09 29.97
C GLY A 226 -10.79 -6.37 29.47
N ARG A 227 -10.21 -6.80 28.34
CA ARG A 227 -9.10 -6.13 27.64
C ARG A 227 -9.56 -5.17 26.55
N GLU A 228 -10.83 -5.21 26.12
CA GLU A 228 -11.39 -4.23 25.17
C GLU A 228 -11.27 -2.80 25.71
N TYR A 229 -11.40 -2.63 27.03
CA TYR A 229 -11.22 -1.34 27.71
C TYR A 229 -9.83 -0.72 27.49
N PHE A 230 -8.79 -1.56 27.41
CA PHE A 230 -7.41 -1.12 27.20
C PHE A 230 -6.94 -1.28 25.75
N SER A 231 -7.70 -1.94 24.88
CA SER A 231 -7.21 -2.32 23.54
C SER A 231 -6.90 -1.11 22.68
N GLN A 232 -7.72 -0.05 22.73
CA GLN A 232 -7.46 1.23 22.05
C GLN A 232 -6.20 1.94 22.56
N LEU A 233 -5.82 1.74 23.83
CA LEU A 233 -4.61 2.30 24.44
C LEU A 233 -3.37 1.44 24.13
N GLN A 234 -3.52 0.12 24.10
CA GLN A 234 -2.47 -0.82 23.69
C GLN A 234 -2.11 -0.64 22.21
N ASP A 235 -3.10 -0.38 21.36
CA ASP A 235 -2.88 -0.12 19.93
C ASP A 235 -2.27 1.28 19.68
N ILE A 236 -2.45 2.26 20.58
CA ILE A 236 -1.67 3.52 20.59
C ILE A 236 -0.22 3.28 21.05
N ALA A 237 0.01 2.34 21.96
CA ALA A 237 1.34 1.97 22.43
C ALA A 237 2.12 1.07 21.45
N ASN A 238 1.51 0.69 20.32
CA ASN A 238 2.08 -0.20 19.31
C ASN A 238 2.11 0.51 17.95
N LEU A 239 3.31 0.83 17.46
CA LEU A 239 3.52 1.60 16.23
C LEU A 239 2.87 0.98 14.97
N SER A 240 2.60 -0.33 14.99
CA SER A 240 1.90 -1.03 13.89
C SER A 240 0.38 -0.78 13.84
N HIS A 241 -0.22 -0.24 14.91
CA HIS A 241 -1.63 0.19 14.97
C HIS A 241 -2.64 -0.81 14.37
N LYS A 242 -2.44 -2.13 14.52
CA LYS A 242 -3.10 -3.16 13.69
C LYS A 242 -4.63 -3.06 13.68
N SER A 243 -5.26 -2.96 14.85
CA SER A 243 -6.73 -2.89 14.93
C SER A 243 -7.26 -1.57 14.38
N LYS A 244 -6.64 -0.46 14.77
CA LYS A 244 -6.99 0.87 14.28
C LYS A 244 -6.84 0.96 12.76
N ARG A 245 -5.71 0.53 12.18
CA ARG A 245 -5.45 0.44 10.73
C ARG A 245 -6.61 -0.26 10.00
N TYR A 246 -6.97 -1.47 10.43
CA TYR A 246 -8.10 -2.23 9.85
C TYR A 246 -9.43 -1.46 9.89
N GLN A 247 -9.80 -0.86 11.03
CA GLN A 247 -11.04 -0.08 11.14
C GLN A 247 -10.99 1.22 10.32
N TRP A 248 -9.82 1.85 10.22
CA TRP A 248 -9.60 3.13 9.55
C TRP A 248 -9.52 3.02 8.03
N VAL A 249 -8.94 1.94 7.49
CA VAL A 249 -9.01 1.59 6.06
C VAL A 249 -10.47 1.39 5.67
N LYS A 250 -11.22 0.61 6.46
CA LYS A 250 -12.64 0.33 6.17
C LYS A 250 -13.50 1.60 6.26
N SER A 251 -13.21 2.47 7.23
CA SER A 251 -13.99 3.70 7.49
C SER A 251 -13.51 4.95 6.75
N ASN A 252 -12.41 4.90 6.00
CA ASN A 252 -11.77 6.05 5.32
C ASN A 252 -11.31 7.18 6.29
N MET A 253 -10.81 6.81 7.47
CA MET A 253 -10.36 7.80 8.48
C MET A 253 -9.07 8.50 8.08
N PHE A 254 -8.26 7.88 7.22
CA PHE A 254 -7.01 8.46 6.72
C PHE A 254 -7.20 9.71 5.85
N ALA A 255 -8.40 9.96 5.32
CA ALA A 255 -8.75 11.18 4.59
C ALA A 255 -8.81 12.44 5.49
N PHE A 256 -8.82 12.28 6.81
CA PHE A 256 -8.94 13.38 7.77
C PHE A 256 -7.58 13.88 8.25
N LYS A 257 -7.52 15.17 8.63
CA LYS A 257 -6.36 15.75 9.31
C LYS A 257 -6.18 15.10 10.67
N ARG A 258 -4.95 15.13 11.18
CA ARG A 258 -4.63 14.57 12.48
C ARG A 258 -4.83 15.61 13.56
N THR A 259 -5.33 15.19 14.72
CA THR A 259 -5.48 16.07 15.88
C THR A 259 -4.10 16.56 16.31
N PRO A 260 -3.85 17.87 16.45
CA PRO A 260 -2.57 18.39 16.89
C PRO A 260 -2.12 17.79 18.24
N VAL A 261 -0.80 17.72 18.43
CA VAL A 261 -0.19 17.37 19.71
C VAL A 261 -0.74 18.25 20.85
N SER A 262 -0.99 17.65 22.01
CA SER A 262 -1.61 18.38 23.13
C SER A 262 -0.65 19.44 23.69
N ARG A 263 -1.20 20.57 24.14
CA ARG A 263 -0.41 21.66 24.74
C ARG A 263 0.45 21.19 25.92
N GLU A 264 0.01 20.18 26.67
CA GLU A 264 0.80 19.59 27.76
C GLU A 264 2.06 18.87 27.24
N LEU A 265 1.95 18.16 26.11
CA LEU A 265 3.09 17.54 25.43
C LEU A 265 3.99 18.61 24.79
N GLU A 266 3.43 19.62 24.12
CA GLU A 266 4.22 20.73 23.53
C GLU A 266 5.06 21.49 24.56
N MET A 267 4.62 21.56 25.83
CA MET A 267 5.37 22.21 26.91
C MET A 267 6.40 21.30 27.59
N ARG A 268 6.49 20.02 27.21
CA ARG A 268 7.40 19.01 27.82
C ARG A 268 8.35 18.34 26.83
N ALA A 269 8.03 18.39 25.54
CA ALA A 269 8.76 17.74 24.46
C ALA A 269 9.68 18.74 23.73
N GLY A 270 10.84 18.28 23.27
CA GLY A 270 11.68 19.02 22.33
C GLY A 270 11.14 18.92 20.89
N THR A 271 11.80 19.62 19.97
CA THR A 271 11.41 19.63 18.55
C THR A 271 11.39 18.23 17.95
N LEU A 272 12.33 17.36 18.32
CA LEU A 272 12.38 15.98 17.84
C LEU A 272 11.22 15.16 18.39
N GLU A 273 10.95 15.21 19.69
CA GLU A 273 9.87 14.44 20.31
C GLU A 273 8.50 14.91 19.81
N ILE A 274 8.33 16.20 19.51
CA ILE A 274 7.14 16.73 18.81
C ILE A 274 7.07 16.19 17.37
N TYR A 275 8.18 16.16 16.62
CA TYR A 275 8.22 15.64 15.26
C TYR A 275 7.92 14.14 15.19
N LEU A 276 8.50 13.34 16.10
CA LEU A 276 8.25 11.91 16.26
C LEU A 276 6.81 11.63 16.73
N TYR A 277 6.34 12.35 17.75
CA TYR A 277 4.96 12.22 18.21
C TYR A 277 3.99 12.50 17.06
N ASN A 278 4.20 13.55 16.26
CA ASN A 278 3.35 13.81 15.12
C ASN A 278 3.55 12.82 13.95
N HIS A 279 4.66 12.07 13.85
CA HIS A 279 4.73 10.94 12.91
C HIS A 279 3.82 9.80 13.35
N PHE A 280 3.92 9.36 14.61
CA PHE A 280 3.18 8.20 15.13
C PHE A 280 1.75 8.50 15.62
N ASN A 281 1.40 9.77 15.88
CA ASN A 281 0.06 10.17 16.31
C ASN A 281 -0.97 9.86 15.22
N ALA A 282 -2.05 9.22 15.66
CA ALA A 282 -3.08 8.66 14.81
C ALA A 282 -4.48 8.94 15.37
N ASN A 283 -4.65 10.11 16.00
CA ASN A 283 -5.96 10.68 16.32
C ASN A 283 -6.37 11.62 15.16
N PHE A 284 -7.64 11.61 14.76
CA PHE A 284 -8.14 12.34 13.60
C PHE A 284 -9.14 13.43 14.01
N ASP A 285 -9.07 14.59 13.36
CA ASP A 285 -10.11 15.63 13.42
C ASP A 285 -11.11 15.39 12.28
N PHE A 286 -12.26 14.80 12.62
CA PHE A 286 -13.32 14.51 11.65
C PHE A 286 -14.00 15.74 11.07
N SER A 287 -13.69 16.95 11.53
CA SER A 287 -14.19 18.19 10.94
C SER A 287 -13.34 18.71 9.77
N GLU A 288 -12.05 18.36 9.71
CA GLU A 288 -11.09 18.88 8.73
C GLU A 288 -10.51 17.78 7.84
N LEU A 289 -10.70 17.89 6.52
CA LEU A 289 -10.11 16.97 5.54
C LEU A 289 -8.64 17.30 5.28
N LYS A 290 -7.82 16.26 5.06
CA LYS A 290 -6.53 16.39 4.35
C LYS A 290 -6.78 17.01 2.97
N ASN A 291 -5.79 17.72 2.42
CA ASN A 291 -5.83 18.08 1.00
C ASN A 291 -5.51 16.86 0.12
N ILE A 292 -5.76 16.91 -1.19
CA ILE A 292 -5.58 15.72 -2.05
C ILE A 292 -4.12 15.23 -2.12
N GLN A 293 -3.12 16.11 -2.05
CA GLN A 293 -1.71 15.68 -2.04
C GLN A 293 -1.35 14.98 -0.73
N GLN A 294 -1.85 15.48 0.40
CA GLN A 294 -1.77 14.81 1.69
C GLN A 294 -2.43 13.42 1.67
N MET A 295 -3.66 13.33 1.14
CA MET A 295 -4.38 12.06 1.02
C MET A 295 -3.58 11.03 0.20
N LEU A 296 -3.14 11.40 -1.01
CA LEU A 296 -2.41 10.49 -1.91
C LEU A 296 -0.96 10.21 -1.48
N SER A 297 -0.46 10.92 -0.46
CA SER A 297 0.81 10.65 0.21
C SER A 297 0.60 9.97 1.58
N THR A 298 -0.59 9.42 1.88
CA THR A 298 -0.89 8.70 3.13
C THR A 298 -1.14 7.22 2.84
N GLU A 299 -0.31 6.33 3.37
CA GLU A 299 -0.35 4.88 3.13
C GLU A 299 -1.75 4.29 3.37
N GLY A 300 -2.33 4.55 4.54
CA GLY A 300 -3.66 4.03 4.91
C GLY A 300 -4.81 4.61 4.07
N PHE A 301 -4.63 5.78 3.43
CA PHE A 301 -5.61 6.31 2.48
C PHE A 301 -5.52 5.56 1.15
N VAL A 302 -4.32 5.29 0.65
CA VAL A 302 -4.15 4.44 -0.54
C VAL A 302 -4.65 3.02 -0.27
N ALA A 303 -4.40 2.47 0.93
CA ALA A 303 -4.98 1.20 1.35
C ALA A 303 -6.51 1.23 1.36
N THR A 304 -7.13 2.35 1.77
CA THR A 304 -8.58 2.56 1.67
C THR A 304 -9.06 2.49 0.22
N LEU A 305 -8.32 3.08 -0.72
CA LEU A 305 -8.67 3.06 -2.14
C LEU A 305 -8.56 1.65 -2.72
N PHE A 306 -7.45 0.93 -2.51
CA PHE A 306 -7.31 -0.46 -2.97
C PHE A 306 -8.36 -1.39 -2.33
N TYR A 307 -8.55 -1.33 -1.00
CA TYR A 307 -9.57 -2.14 -0.30
C TYR A 307 -10.97 -1.91 -0.87
N ARG A 308 -11.39 -0.64 -1.05
CA ARG A 308 -12.73 -0.34 -1.58
C ARG A 308 -12.87 -0.71 -3.06
N MET A 309 -11.79 -0.68 -3.83
CA MET A 309 -11.76 -1.09 -5.24
C MET A 309 -11.89 -2.60 -5.43
N VAL A 310 -11.21 -3.43 -4.61
CA VAL A 310 -11.33 -4.90 -4.68
C VAL A 310 -12.61 -5.45 -4.05
N LYS A 311 -13.27 -4.65 -3.20
CA LYS A 311 -14.58 -4.95 -2.60
C LYS A 311 -15.77 -4.42 -3.42
N ASP A 312 -15.54 -3.68 -4.51
CA ASP A 312 -16.62 -3.22 -5.39
C ASP A 312 -17.21 -4.39 -6.19
N ALA A 313 -18.51 -4.63 -6.01
CA ALA A 313 -19.19 -5.77 -6.62
C ALA A 313 -19.32 -5.65 -8.15
N GLY A 314 -19.33 -4.43 -8.70
CA GLY A 314 -19.34 -4.18 -10.13
C GLY A 314 -17.99 -4.49 -10.77
N ILE A 315 -16.90 -4.02 -10.16
CA ILE A 315 -15.53 -4.35 -10.57
C ILE A 315 -15.29 -5.86 -10.46
N GLY A 316 -15.68 -6.49 -9.35
CA GLY A 316 -15.49 -7.93 -9.16
C GLY A 316 -16.29 -8.78 -10.15
N ALA A 317 -17.57 -8.45 -10.40
CA ALA A 317 -18.42 -9.17 -11.36
C ALA A 317 -18.16 -8.79 -12.84
N GLY A 318 -17.44 -7.69 -13.09
CA GLY A 318 -17.03 -7.23 -14.42
C GLY A 318 -15.91 -8.09 -14.99
N TYR A 319 -16.24 -9.29 -15.48
CA TYR A 319 -15.30 -10.11 -16.26
C TYR A 319 -15.22 -9.60 -17.71
N LEU A 320 -14.02 -9.57 -18.27
CA LEU A 320 -13.83 -9.28 -19.70
C LEU A 320 -14.31 -10.46 -20.56
N PRO A 321 -14.92 -10.20 -21.73
CA PRO A 321 -15.31 -11.26 -22.67
C PRO A 321 -14.11 -11.85 -23.43
N ASP A 322 -12.97 -11.15 -23.48
CA ASP A 322 -11.74 -11.68 -24.06
C ASP A 322 -11.01 -12.59 -23.05
N LYS A 323 -11.05 -13.90 -23.31
CA LYS A 323 -10.30 -14.89 -22.53
C LYS A 323 -8.79 -14.67 -22.59
N SER A 324 -8.25 -14.06 -23.65
CA SER A 324 -6.80 -13.82 -23.80
C SER A 324 -6.23 -12.90 -22.71
N PHE A 325 -7.05 -12.10 -22.05
CA PHE A 325 -6.64 -11.36 -20.85
C PHE A 325 -6.28 -12.32 -19.71
N TYR A 326 -7.15 -13.27 -19.41
CA TYR A 326 -7.01 -14.21 -18.30
C TYR A 326 -6.01 -15.33 -18.58
N GLU A 327 -5.91 -15.79 -19.84
CA GLU A 327 -4.95 -16.84 -20.25
C GLU A 327 -3.49 -16.45 -19.96
N LYS A 328 -3.15 -15.15 -20.01
CA LYS A 328 -1.82 -14.61 -19.65
C LYS A 328 -1.48 -14.86 -18.19
N PHE A 329 -2.45 -14.69 -17.29
CA PHE A 329 -2.32 -14.95 -15.85
C PHE A 329 -2.41 -16.44 -15.52
N TYR A 330 -3.19 -17.20 -16.30
CA TYR A 330 -3.35 -18.65 -16.13
C TYR A 330 -2.17 -19.47 -16.65
N GLY A 331 -1.30 -18.88 -17.48
CA GLY A 331 -0.17 -19.57 -18.13
C GLY A 331 -0.57 -20.60 -19.18
N ARG A 332 -1.88 -20.75 -19.47
CA ARG A 332 -2.46 -21.71 -20.41
C ARG A 332 -3.83 -21.27 -20.89
N LYS A 333 -4.37 -21.94 -21.90
CA LYS A 333 -5.70 -21.65 -22.45
C LYS A 333 -6.84 -21.95 -21.47
N LEU A 334 -7.94 -21.22 -21.63
CA LEU A 334 -9.18 -21.43 -20.86
C LEU A 334 -10.21 -22.22 -21.68
N GLU A 335 -10.51 -23.43 -21.21
CA GLU A 335 -11.54 -24.30 -21.78
C GLU A 335 -12.97 -23.86 -21.40
N THR A 336 -13.11 -23.20 -20.24
CA THR A 336 -14.36 -22.71 -19.64
C THR A 336 -14.46 -21.18 -19.66
N GLU A 337 -15.52 -20.58 -19.10
CA GLU A 337 -15.56 -19.11 -18.92
C GLU A 337 -14.67 -18.65 -17.76
N PRO A 338 -14.05 -17.45 -17.82
CA PRO A 338 -13.13 -16.97 -16.77
C PRO A 338 -13.71 -17.02 -15.34
N ARG A 339 -15.02 -16.78 -15.20
CA ARG A 339 -15.78 -16.83 -13.93
C ARG A 339 -15.90 -18.22 -13.29
N GLU A 340 -15.54 -19.28 -14.01
CA GLU A 340 -15.52 -20.66 -13.52
C GLU A 340 -14.12 -21.05 -12.98
N VAL A 341 -13.11 -20.23 -13.24
CA VAL A 341 -11.70 -20.45 -12.86
C VAL A 341 -11.23 -19.43 -11.82
N PHE A 342 -11.59 -18.15 -12.02
CA PHE A 342 -11.23 -17.05 -11.13
C PHE A 342 -12.47 -16.57 -10.38
N SER A 343 -12.32 -16.29 -9.08
CA SER A 343 -13.36 -15.64 -8.28
C SER A 343 -13.50 -14.15 -8.64
N PRO A 344 -14.62 -13.48 -8.26
CA PRO A 344 -14.78 -12.04 -8.47
C PRO A 344 -13.68 -11.19 -7.84
N LEU A 345 -13.12 -11.65 -6.71
CA LEU A 345 -12.02 -10.97 -6.03
C LEU A 345 -10.70 -11.12 -6.80
N GLU A 346 -10.38 -12.32 -7.29
CA GLU A 346 -9.22 -12.54 -8.17
C GLU A 346 -9.36 -11.74 -9.47
N ASN A 347 -10.55 -11.68 -10.07
CA ASN A 347 -10.83 -10.85 -11.26
C ASN A 347 -10.51 -9.36 -11.02
N ALA A 348 -10.89 -8.80 -9.87
CA ALA A 348 -10.52 -7.43 -9.50
C ALA A 348 -8.99 -7.27 -9.39
N TYR A 349 -8.32 -8.19 -8.70
CA TYR A 349 -6.87 -8.16 -8.54
C TYR A 349 -6.09 -8.32 -9.85
N LEU A 350 -6.48 -9.22 -10.76
CA LEU A 350 -5.81 -9.40 -12.06
C LEU A 350 -5.83 -8.10 -12.89
N LYS A 351 -6.96 -7.38 -12.86
CA LYS A 351 -7.10 -6.07 -13.51
C LYS A 351 -6.21 -5.01 -12.85
N ILE A 352 -6.11 -4.99 -11.52
CA ILE A 352 -5.18 -4.11 -10.79
C ILE A 352 -3.72 -4.42 -11.18
N ILE A 353 -3.30 -5.69 -11.14
CA ILE A 353 -1.93 -6.14 -11.49
C ILE A 353 -1.57 -5.70 -12.92
N PHE A 354 -2.48 -5.87 -13.89
CA PHE A 354 -2.29 -5.39 -15.26
C PHE A 354 -2.10 -3.85 -15.33
N ALA A 355 -2.93 -3.09 -14.62
CA ALA A 355 -2.83 -1.63 -14.59
C ALA A 355 -1.53 -1.15 -13.89
N LYS A 356 -1.09 -1.81 -12.81
CA LYS A 356 0.19 -1.52 -12.14
C LYS A 356 1.39 -1.78 -13.07
N ARG A 357 1.39 -2.86 -13.85
CA ARG A 357 2.41 -3.11 -14.89
C ARG A 357 2.47 -2.00 -15.93
N ASN A 358 1.32 -1.56 -16.45
CA ASN A 358 1.27 -0.49 -17.45
C ASN A 358 1.78 0.85 -16.88
N LEU A 359 1.43 1.17 -15.63
CA LEU A 359 1.94 2.34 -14.91
C LEU A 359 3.46 2.29 -14.75
N PHE A 360 4.00 1.18 -14.21
CA PHE A 360 5.42 1.01 -14.00
C PHE A 360 6.20 1.12 -15.33
N LYS A 361 5.71 0.52 -16.42
CA LYS A 361 6.34 0.68 -17.75
C LYS A 361 6.30 2.11 -18.29
N LYS A 362 5.27 2.90 -17.99
CA LYS A 362 5.24 4.34 -18.31
C LYS A 362 6.24 5.13 -17.48
N TYR A 363 6.48 4.75 -16.24
CA TYR A 363 7.45 5.39 -15.36
C TYR A 363 8.91 5.05 -15.70
N GLU A 364 9.18 4.01 -16.52
CA GLU A 364 10.57 3.67 -16.93
C GLU A 364 11.20 4.71 -17.86
N THR A 365 10.38 5.56 -18.48
CA THR A 365 10.72 6.62 -19.43
C THR A 365 10.05 7.95 -19.07
N HIS A 366 9.75 8.20 -17.80
CA HIS A 366 9.07 9.42 -17.36
C HIS A 366 10.07 10.46 -16.84
N GLU A 367 10.06 11.66 -17.44
CA GLU A 367 11.09 12.68 -17.21
C GLU A 367 10.90 13.50 -15.91
N ALA A 368 9.72 13.43 -15.26
CA ALA A 368 9.35 14.27 -14.12
C ALA A 368 8.69 13.47 -12.98
N LEU A 369 9.35 12.40 -12.50
CA LEU A 369 8.83 11.54 -11.43
C LEU A 369 8.52 12.31 -10.12
N GLU A 370 9.13 13.48 -9.89
CA GLU A 370 8.79 14.29 -8.71
C GLU A 370 7.42 14.98 -8.78
N GLU A 371 6.83 15.09 -9.97
CA GLU A 371 5.48 15.65 -10.17
C GLU A 371 4.38 14.56 -10.15
N ALA A 372 4.78 13.28 -10.14
CA ALA A 372 3.88 12.14 -10.22
C ALA A 372 3.02 11.97 -8.96
N MET A 373 1.70 11.86 -9.15
CA MET A 373 0.75 11.48 -8.10
C MET A 373 0.33 10.03 -8.30
N VAL A 374 1.20 9.09 -7.90
CA VAL A 374 1.21 7.69 -8.35
C VAL A 374 -0.16 7.00 -8.38
N PHE A 375 -0.97 7.10 -7.32
CA PHE A 375 -2.31 6.49 -7.33
C PHE A 375 -3.29 7.17 -8.32
N ALA A 376 -3.20 8.49 -8.50
CA ALA A 376 -4.02 9.20 -9.47
C ALA A 376 -3.65 8.83 -10.93
N ASP A 377 -2.41 8.44 -11.18
CA ASP A 377 -2.00 7.89 -12.48
C ASP A 377 -2.41 6.41 -12.61
N PHE A 378 -2.18 5.59 -11.59
CA PHE A 378 -2.67 4.21 -11.52
C PHE A 378 -4.17 4.10 -11.87
N ILE A 379 -5.02 4.94 -11.28
CA ILE A 379 -6.47 4.84 -11.49
C ILE A 379 -6.89 5.36 -12.88
N ARG A 380 -6.08 6.22 -13.53
CA ARG A 380 -6.22 6.57 -14.95
C ARG A 380 -5.84 5.39 -15.85
N GLU A 381 -4.72 4.73 -15.58
CA GLU A 381 -4.28 3.53 -16.30
C GLU A 381 -5.31 2.40 -16.19
N TYR A 382 -5.85 2.18 -14.99
CA TYR A 382 -6.93 1.23 -14.77
C TYR A 382 -8.20 1.58 -15.56
N ALA A 383 -8.66 2.84 -15.49
CA ALA A 383 -9.85 3.28 -16.20
C ALA A 383 -9.70 3.22 -17.74
N ALA A 384 -8.49 3.46 -18.25
CA ALA A 384 -8.17 3.32 -19.67
C ALA A 384 -8.11 1.85 -20.11
N ALA A 385 -7.56 0.96 -19.27
CA ALA A 385 -7.50 -0.48 -19.54
C ALA A 385 -8.87 -1.18 -19.43
N PHE A 386 -9.75 -0.71 -18.54
CA PHE A 386 -11.05 -1.33 -18.24
C PHE A 386 -12.20 -0.31 -18.33
N PRO A 387 -12.62 0.12 -19.54
CA PRO A 387 -13.67 1.14 -19.70
C PRO A 387 -15.03 0.80 -19.08
N THR A 388 -15.35 -0.49 -18.93
CA THR A 388 -16.54 -0.97 -18.21
C THR A 388 -16.55 -0.57 -16.73
N ASP A 389 -15.36 -0.54 -16.14
CA ASP A 389 -15.14 -0.34 -14.71
C ASP A 389 -14.80 1.12 -14.40
N ALA A 390 -14.34 1.89 -15.40
CA ALA A 390 -13.84 3.26 -15.29
C ALA A 390 -14.74 4.18 -14.44
N ARG A 391 -16.08 4.09 -14.62
CA ARG A 391 -17.05 4.88 -13.85
C ARG A 391 -17.09 4.49 -12.37
N ALA A 392 -16.98 3.20 -12.04
CA ALA A 392 -16.91 2.72 -10.66
C ALA A 392 -15.56 3.08 -10.01
N ALA A 393 -14.45 2.82 -10.71
CA ALA A 393 -13.10 3.12 -10.26
C ALA A 393 -12.88 4.62 -9.99
N LEU A 394 -13.22 5.50 -10.95
CA LEU A 394 -12.99 6.95 -10.84
C LEU A 394 -14.05 7.66 -9.99
N GLY A 395 -15.30 7.20 -10.03
CA GLY A 395 -16.35 7.68 -9.13
C GLY A 395 -16.06 7.31 -7.67
N GLY A 396 -15.61 6.07 -7.44
CA GLY A 396 -15.14 5.58 -6.14
C GLY A 396 -13.93 6.34 -5.63
N PHE A 397 -12.91 6.55 -6.46
CA PHE A 397 -11.75 7.40 -6.14
C PHE A 397 -12.19 8.80 -5.66
N CYS A 398 -13.04 9.48 -6.45
CA CYS A 398 -13.50 10.83 -6.11
C CYS A 398 -14.35 10.86 -4.84
N ALA A 399 -15.22 9.88 -4.61
CA ALA A 399 -16.02 9.79 -3.40
C ALA A 399 -15.16 9.53 -2.15
N ASN A 400 -14.14 8.67 -2.24
CA ASN A 400 -13.19 8.41 -1.15
C ASN A 400 -12.31 9.63 -0.84
N ALA A 401 -11.89 10.37 -1.85
CA ALA A 401 -11.17 11.63 -1.68
C ALA A 401 -12.06 12.81 -1.22
N TYR A 402 -13.34 12.58 -0.92
CA TYR A 402 -14.34 13.64 -0.65
C TYR A 402 -14.34 14.75 -1.72
N PHE A 403 -14.06 14.37 -2.97
CA PHE A 403 -13.87 15.24 -4.14
C PHE A 403 -12.74 16.27 -4.01
N ALA A 404 -11.80 16.10 -3.08
CA ALA A 404 -10.58 16.90 -3.01
C ALA A 404 -9.79 16.82 -4.32
N GLY A 405 -9.30 17.96 -4.81
CA GLY A 405 -8.65 18.08 -6.12
C GLY A 405 -9.62 18.10 -7.32
N THR A 406 -10.82 17.54 -7.19
CA THR A 406 -11.89 17.59 -8.21
C THR A 406 -12.80 18.81 -8.02
N TRP A 407 -13.02 19.25 -6.78
CA TRP A 407 -13.72 20.49 -6.42
C TRP A 407 -12.77 21.47 -5.72
N GLU A 408 -12.84 22.75 -6.09
CA GLU A 408 -12.08 23.85 -5.46
C GLU A 408 -12.41 24.02 -3.97
N ASP A 409 -13.68 23.86 -3.61
CA ASP A 409 -14.24 24.09 -2.28
C ASP A 409 -14.37 22.83 -1.43
N ALA A 410 -13.79 21.68 -1.83
CA ALA A 410 -14.03 20.36 -1.21
C ALA A 410 -14.01 20.38 0.33
N SER A 411 -12.94 20.89 0.95
CA SER A 411 -12.82 20.96 2.41
C SER A 411 -13.75 21.99 3.06
N ALA A 412 -14.17 23.04 2.35
CA ALA A 412 -15.19 23.98 2.84
C ALA A 412 -16.61 23.37 2.75
N PHE A 413 -16.89 22.63 1.67
CA PHE A 413 -18.14 21.92 1.43
C PHE A 413 -18.34 20.78 2.44
N TYR A 414 -17.28 20.03 2.75
CA TYR A 414 -17.29 19.03 3.82
C TYR A 414 -17.60 19.70 5.17
N ARG A 415 -16.91 20.79 5.52
CA ARG A 415 -17.13 21.53 6.78
C ARG A 415 -18.53 22.10 6.92
N LYS A 416 -19.17 22.54 5.83
CA LYS A 416 -20.61 22.91 5.83
C LYS A 416 -21.47 21.72 6.25
N ASN A 417 -21.28 20.56 5.63
CA ASN A 417 -22.04 19.35 5.93
C ASN A 417 -21.80 18.82 7.35
N TYR A 418 -20.54 18.79 7.80
CA TYR A 418 -20.17 18.37 9.16
C TYR A 418 -20.85 19.24 10.22
N ARG A 419 -20.83 20.57 10.05
CA ARG A 419 -21.52 21.50 10.96
C ARG A 419 -23.04 21.31 10.93
N ALA A 420 -23.64 21.10 9.76
CA ALA A 420 -25.07 20.83 9.63
C ALA A 420 -25.50 19.53 10.35
N ALA A 421 -24.67 18.49 10.31
CA ALA A 421 -24.95 17.23 11.02
C ALA A 421 -25.04 17.42 12.55
N HIS A 422 -24.19 18.26 13.15
CA HIS A 422 -24.27 18.60 14.58
C HIS A 422 -25.51 19.46 14.94
N LEU A 423 -26.13 20.13 13.96
CA LEU A 423 -27.34 20.94 14.16
C LEU A 423 -28.65 20.15 13.94
N THR A 424 -28.59 18.85 13.63
CA THR A 424 -29.77 18.02 13.28
C THR A 424 -30.89 18.04 14.33
N LEU A 425 -30.55 18.16 15.63
CA LEU A 425 -31.54 18.23 16.72
C LEU A 425 -32.27 19.58 16.82
N PHE A 426 -31.76 20.62 16.15
CA PHE A 426 -32.31 21.98 16.14
C PHE A 426 -32.91 22.36 14.78
N GLU A 427 -32.35 21.85 13.69
CA GLU A 427 -32.76 22.15 12.31
C GLU A 427 -32.84 20.90 11.40
N PRO A 428 -33.79 19.97 11.62
CA PRO A 428 -33.88 18.73 10.85
C PRO A 428 -34.15 18.95 9.35
N ASP A 429 -34.99 19.92 8.99
CA ASP A 429 -35.31 20.24 7.59
C ASP A 429 -34.10 20.81 6.84
N THR A 430 -33.30 21.66 7.51
CA THR A 430 -32.03 22.18 6.97
C THR A 430 -31.05 21.04 6.68
N MET A 431 -30.99 20.03 7.55
CA MET A 431 -30.17 18.83 7.36
C MET A 431 -30.64 18.00 6.15
N GLN A 432 -31.93 17.67 6.05
CA GLN A 432 -32.46 16.87 4.93
C GLN A 432 -32.21 17.55 3.58
N LYS A 433 -32.40 18.87 3.51
CA LYS A 433 -32.08 19.67 2.32
C LYS A 433 -30.58 19.65 2.01
N THR A 434 -29.73 19.87 3.01
CA THR A 434 -28.27 19.95 2.85
C THR A 434 -27.66 18.63 2.35
N PHE A 435 -28.12 17.48 2.85
CA PHE A 435 -27.69 16.19 2.30
C PHE A 435 -28.27 15.93 0.91
N SER A 436 -29.52 16.31 0.63
CA SER A 436 -30.12 16.18 -0.71
C SER A 436 -29.32 16.97 -1.77
N GLU A 437 -28.97 18.23 -1.48
CA GLU A 437 -28.07 19.05 -2.31
C GLU A 437 -26.70 18.37 -2.50
N SER A 438 -26.16 17.75 -1.45
CA SER A 438 -24.84 17.11 -1.47
C SER A 438 -24.83 15.81 -2.28
N PHE A 439 -25.82 14.93 -2.11
CA PHE A 439 -25.97 13.73 -2.93
C PHE A 439 -26.17 14.10 -4.41
N GLN A 440 -26.98 15.12 -4.72
CA GLN A 440 -27.13 15.63 -6.09
C GLN A 440 -25.82 16.18 -6.66
N ARG A 441 -25.02 16.92 -5.87
CA ARG A 441 -23.72 17.44 -6.30
C ARG A 441 -22.71 16.32 -6.59
N MET A 442 -22.63 15.32 -5.71
CA MET A 442 -21.77 14.14 -5.89
C MET A 442 -22.18 13.34 -7.12
N GLN A 443 -23.46 13.00 -7.23
CA GLN A 443 -24.02 12.24 -8.35
C GLN A 443 -23.79 12.96 -9.69
N LYS A 444 -24.12 14.25 -9.79
CA LYS A 444 -23.85 15.08 -10.98
C LYS A 444 -22.36 15.13 -11.35
N THR A 445 -21.46 15.11 -10.37
CA THR A 445 -20.01 15.10 -10.63
C THR A 445 -19.56 13.75 -11.19
N ILE A 446 -20.09 12.64 -10.69
CA ILE A 446 -19.79 11.28 -11.19
C ILE A 446 -20.44 11.05 -12.57
N ASP A 447 -21.67 11.52 -12.80
CA ASP A 447 -22.33 11.43 -14.10
C ASP A 447 -21.60 12.24 -15.19
N ALA A 448 -21.04 13.39 -14.83
CA ALA A 448 -20.21 14.21 -15.72
C ALA A 448 -18.85 13.58 -16.09
N MET A 449 -18.47 12.45 -15.46
CA MET A 449 -17.32 11.64 -15.89
C MET A 449 -17.69 10.74 -17.10
N GLY A 450 -18.95 10.32 -17.20
CA GLY A 450 -19.46 9.48 -18.30
C GLY A 450 -19.04 8.01 -18.20
N THR A 451 -19.06 7.32 -19.35
CA THR A 451 -18.68 5.90 -19.52
C THR A 451 -17.71 5.66 -20.69
N SER A 452 -17.32 6.71 -21.41
CA SER A 452 -16.35 6.67 -22.51
C SER A 452 -15.54 7.97 -22.51
N GLY A 453 -14.24 7.89 -22.85
CA GLY A 453 -13.34 9.04 -22.77
C GLY A 453 -13.16 9.62 -21.35
N VAL A 454 -13.28 8.77 -20.33
CA VAL A 454 -13.36 9.19 -18.93
C VAL A 454 -12.00 9.70 -18.43
N GLU A 455 -11.92 10.98 -18.11
CA GLU A 455 -10.69 11.66 -17.67
C GLU A 455 -10.78 12.07 -16.19
N LEU A 456 -9.79 11.68 -15.37
CA LEU A 456 -9.69 12.08 -13.97
C LEU A 456 -9.23 13.55 -13.83
N LYS A 457 -10.23 14.44 -13.77
CA LYS A 457 -10.08 15.91 -13.73
C LYS A 457 -9.74 16.45 -12.35
N LEU A 458 -8.54 16.12 -11.85
CA LEU A 458 -7.91 16.67 -10.64
C LEU A 458 -7.44 18.14 -10.82
N LYS A 459 -8.30 19.01 -11.37
CA LYS A 459 -8.00 20.40 -11.73
C LYS A 459 -7.48 21.27 -10.57
N HIS A 460 -7.85 20.92 -9.36
CA HIS A 460 -7.54 21.66 -8.14
C HIS A 460 -6.50 20.93 -7.27
N ALA A 461 -5.79 19.90 -7.78
CA ALA A 461 -4.77 19.18 -7.04
C ALA A 461 -3.41 19.88 -6.97
N GLY A 462 -3.15 20.86 -7.86
CA GLY A 462 -1.84 21.50 -8.00
C GLY A 462 -0.75 20.52 -8.48
N VAL A 463 0.50 20.96 -8.41
CA VAL A 463 1.69 20.12 -8.62
C VAL A 463 2.35 19.80 -7.26
N PRO A 464 3.05 18.68 -7.11
CA PRO A 464 3.97 18.48 -5.99
C PRO A 464 5.08 19.54 -5.99
N LEU A 465 5.42 20.07 -4.81
CA LEU A 465 6.47 21.09 -4.67
C LEU A 465 7.50 20.66 -3.62
N TRP A 466 8.32 19.68 -4.00
CA TRP A 466 9.35 19.06 -3.15
C TRP A 466 10.58 19.95 -2.96
N ILE A 467 11.04 20.06 -1.71
CA ILE A 467 12.29 20.69 -1.27
C ILE A 467 13.07 19.73 -0.36
N VAL A 468 14.39 19.90 -0.23
CA VAL A 468 15.20 19.19 0.79
C VAL A 468 15.39 20.09 2.00
N ASN A 469 14.96 19.65 3.19
CA ASN A 469 15.38 20.25 4.46
C ASN A 469 16.80 19.77 4.81
N ASP A 470 17.81 20.59 4.46
CA ASP A 470 19.22 20.43 4.82
C ASP A 470 19.57 21.01 6.21
N THR A 471 18.57 21.52 6.92
CA THR A 471 18.67 22.05 8.30
C THR A 471 18.08 21.13 9.37
N PHE A 472 17.58 19.95 8.98
CA PHE A 472 17.02 18.97 9.90
C PHE A 472 18.12 18.32 10.76
N ASN A 473 17.82 18.08 12.04
CA ASN A 473 18.77 17.60 13.04
C ASN A 473 18.00 16.78 14.11
N LEU A 474 18.55 15.62 14.50
CA LEU A 474 17.98 14.70 15.50
C LEU A 474 18.45 14.97 16.94
N GLY A 475 18.96 16.17 17.23
CA GLY A 475 19.55 16.52 18.53
C GLY A 475 21.05 16.24 18.66
N ASP A 476 21.69 15.69 17.61
CA ASP A 476 23.13 15.53 17.50
C ASP A 476 23.65 16.38 16.32
N GLU A 477 24.50 17.36 16.61
CA GLU A 477 25.06 18.26 15.58
C GLU A 477 26.04 17.57 14.61
N THR A 478 26.46 16.34 14.90
CA THR A 478 27.39 15.57 14.07
C THR A 478 26.73 14.76 12.96
N GLU A 479 25.45 14.37 13.11
CA GLU A 479 24.70 13.63 12.09
C GLU A 479 23.64 14.50 11.39
N LYS A 480 23.94 14.92 10.15
CA LYS A 480 22.98 15.63 9.29
C LYS A 480 22.11 14.65 8.51
N PHE A 481 20.83 14.60 8.87
CA PHE A 481 19.80 13.92 8.09
C PHE A 481 19.13 14.89 7.12
N PHE A 482 19.04 14.51 5.86
CA PHE A 482 18.26 15.24 4.86
C PHE A 482 16.83 14.70 4.86
N VAL A 483 15.82 15.57 5.00
CA VAL A 483 14.41 15.19 4.88
C VAL A 483 13.76 15.97 3.75
N SER A 484 13.22 15.26 2.77
CA SER A 484 12.47 15.84 1.67
C SER A 484 11.04 16.18 2.11
N ILE A 485 10.58 17.39 1.78
CA ILE A 485 9.28 17.94 2.20
C ILE A 485 8.55 18.47 0.96
N ASN A 486 7.34 17.99 0.69
CA ASN A 486 6.45 18.58 -0.32
C ASN A 486 5.66 19.74 0.30
N LEU A 487 5.93 20.99 -0.07
CA LEU A 487 5.24 22.17 0.48
C LEU A 487 3.72 22.12 0.31
N ASN A 488 3.22 21.44 -0.71
CA ASN A 488 1.79 21.26 -0.97
C ASN A 488 1.17 20.10 -0.16
N ALA A 489 1.95 19.19 0.41
CA ALA A 489 1.46 18.15 1.33
C ALA A 489 1.79 18.44 2.81
N ALA A 490 2.88 19.13 3.11
CA ALA A 490 3.46 19.21 4.46
C ALA A 490 2.45 19.63 5.55
N GLU A 491 2.53 18.97 6.70
CA GLU A 491 1.85 19.40 7.93
C GLU A 491 2.70 20.45 8.68
N GLU A 492 2.08 21.23 9.59
CA GLU A 492 2.71 22.39 10.24
C GLU A 492 4.04 22.02 10.94
N TYR A 493 4.07 20.87 11.62
CA TYR A 493 5.23 20.40 12.37
C TYR A 493 6.44 20.03 11.47
N GLU A 494 6.20 19.64 10.21
CA GLU A 494 7.27 19.37 9.25
C GLU A 494 7.93 20.67 8.79
N LEU A 495 7.12 21.68 8.45
CA LEU A 495 7.61 23.00 8.07
C LEU A 495 8.30 23.70 9.25
N ALA A 496 7.82 23.49 10.48
CA ALA A 496 8.48 23.96 11.70
C ALA A 496 9.81 23.23 12.01
N SER A 497 10.15 22.15 11.32
CA SER A 497 11.48 21.51 11.40
C SER A 497 12.56 22.18 10.53
N ILE A 498 12.19 23.19 9.74
CA ILE A 498 13.13 23.99 8.94
C ILE A 498 13.67 25.11 9.84
N ALA A 499 14.96 25.10 10.15
CA ALA A 499 15.57 25.88 11.24
C ALA A 499 15.49 27.42 11.09
N PHE A 500 15.01 27.95 9.95
CA PHE A 500 14.79 29.37 9.72
C PHE A 500 13.30 29.77 9.59
N LEU A 501 12.37 28.84 9.84
CA LEU A 501 10.93 29.10 9.93
C LEU A 501 10.48 29.02 11.38
N THR A 502 9.60 29.93 11.80
CA THR A 502 8.89 29.83 13.07
C THR A 502 7.63 28.97 12.93
N LYS A 503 7.11 28.41 14.04
CA LYS A 503 5.82 27.69 14.06
C LYS A 503 4.68 28.54 13.47
N GLY A 504 4.65 29.84 13.74
CA GLY A 504 3.69 30.77 13.13
C GLY A 504 3.81 30.86 11.61
N GLN A 505 5.02 30.98 11.08
CA GLN A 505 5.26 30.97 9.62
C GLN A 505 4.91 29.63 8.98
N ALA A 506 5.16 28.51 9.65
CA ALA A 506 4.73 27.19 9.21
C ALA A 506 3.18 27.09 9.13
N ALA A 507 2.48 27.57 10.15
CA ALA A 507 1.02 27.65 10.17
C ALA A 507 0.47 28.57 9.08
N ASP A 508 1.12 29.71 8.81
CA ASP A 508 0.73 30.64 7.75
C ASP A 508 0.90 30.04 6.34
N ILE A 509 1.95 29.23 6.10
CA ILE A 509 2.13 28.50 4.83
C ILE A 509 0.99 27.50 4.63
N VAL A 510 0.69 26.68 5.63
CA VAL A 510 -0.42 25.70 5.60
C VAL A 510 -1.77 26.41 5.40
N SER A 511 -2.01 27.49 6.15
CA SER A 511 -3.23 28.29 6.06
C SER A 511 -3.39 28.97 4.69
N ARG A 512 -2.30 29.51 4.12
CA ARG A 512 -2.30 30.09 2.77
C ARG A 512 -2.60 29.03 1.72
N ARG A 513 -2.02 27.84 1.81
CA ARG A 513 -2.30 26.72 0.90
C ARG A 513 -3.77 26.29 0.97
N ASP A 514 -4.22 25.92 2.18
CA ASP A 514 -5.51 25.28 2.40
C ASP A 514 -6.72 26.22 2.18
N ASN A 515 -6.53 27.55 2.29
CA ASN A 515 -7.61 28.54 2.10
C ASN A 515 -7.53 29.34 0.78
N LYS A 516 -6.44 29.26 0.01
CA LYS A 516 -6.22 30.06 -1.22
C LYS A 516 -5.52 29.28 -2.36
N GLY A 517 -5.58 27.95 -2.31
CA GLY A 517 -5.01 27.05 -3.32
C GLY A 517 -3.51 26.81 -3.19
N PHE A 518 -3.05 25.71 -3.77
CA PHE A 518 -1.66 25.25 -3.80
C PHE A 518 -0.67 26.26 -4.39
N PHE A 519 0.61 26.10 -4.05
CA PHE A 519 1.72 26.83 -4.64
C PHE A 519 2.17 26.13 -5.93
N SER A 520 2.34 26.85 -7.03
CA SER A 520 2.86 26.28 -8.29
C SER A 520 4.39 26.31 -8.34
N CYS A 521 5.01 27.24 -7.64
CA CYS A 521 6.47 27.34 -7.48
C CYS A 521 6.84 27.92 -6.10
N VAL A 522 8.13 27.96 -5.77
CA VAL A 522 8.61 28.52 -4.49
C VAL A 522 8.35 30.02 -4.41
N GLU A 523 8.38 30.73 -5.54
CA GLU A 523 8.11 32.17 -5.62
C GLU A 523 6.68 32.52 -5.20
N ASP A 524 5.73 31.60 -5.28
CA ASP A 524 4.37 31.79 -4.77
C ASP A 524 4.31 31.96 -3.24
N LEU A 525 5.34 31.55 -2.50
CA LEU A 525 5.45 31.80 -1.06
C LEU A 525 5.55 33.31 -0.72
N ARG A 526 5.83 34.17 -1.71
CA ARG A 526 5.64 35.63 -1.60
C ARG A 526 4.20 36.03 -1.25
N LYS A 527 3.24 35.12 -1.44
CA LYS A 527 1.82 35.28 -1.09
C LYS A 527 1.52 34.90 0.38
N VAL A 528 2.54 34.57 1.17
CA VAL A 528 2.48 34.35 2.64
C VAL A 528 3.07 35.59 3.34
N PRO A 529 2.26 36.48 3.95
CA PRO A 529 2.74 37.79 4.41
C PRO A 529 3.82 37.76 5.51
N SER A 530 3.98 36.65 6.24
CA SER A 530 4.98 36.49 7.29
C SER A 530 6.34 35.98 6.80
N LEU A 531 6.51 35.68 5.51
CA LEU A 531 7.79 35.24 4.94
C LEU A 531 8.58 36.37 4.29
N GLY A 532 9.83 36.54 4.71
CA GLY A 532 10.76 37.50 4.11
C GLY A 532 11.53 36.95 2.91
N ASP A 533 12.02 37.84 2.04
CA ASP A 533 12.85 37.50 0.85
C ASP A 533 14.00 36.54 1.14
N SER A 534 14.64 36.67 2.30
CA SER A 534 15.74 35.81 2.74
C SER A 534 15.30 34.35 2.94
N GLN A 535 14.12 34.13 3.53
CA GLN A 535 13.56 32.80 3.74
C GLN A 535 13.12 32.17 2.42
N ILE A 536 12.49 32.95 1.54
CA ILE A 536 12.06 32.49 0.21
C ILE A 536 13.28 32.10 -0.65
N LYS A 537 14.38 32.86 -0.60
CA LYS A 537 15.65 32.49 -1.26
C LYS A 537 16.25 31.18 -0.71
N LYS A 538 16.15 30.92 0.59
CA LYS A 538 16.60 29.64 1.18
C LYS A 538 15.72 28.48 0.72
N LEU A 539 14.40 28.63 0.73
CA LEU A 539 13.47 27.61 0.22
C LEU A 539 13.68 27.33 -1.29
N ALA A 540 14.08 28.34 -2.07
CA ALA A 540 14.42 28.17 -3.48
C ALA A 540 15.74 27.37 -3.65
N ALA A 541 16.74 27.62 -2.79
CA ALA A 541 17.94 26.78 -2.74
C ALA A 541 17.61 25.32 -2.35
N MET A 542 16.72 25.11 -1.38
CA MET A 542 16.23 23.78 -0.98
C MET A 542 15.46 23.05 -2.10
N ARG A 543 14.73 23.77 -2.97
CA ARG A 543 14.17 23.21 -4.23
C ARG A 543 15.28 22.86 -5.23
N GLY A 544 16.30 23.72 -5.36
CA GLY A 544 17.47 23.47 -6.21
C GLY A 544 18.21 22.20 -5.82
N LEU A 545 18.48 22.00 -4.52
CA LEU A 545 19.09 20.78 -3.98
C LEU A 545 18.23 19.53 -4.25
N PHE A 546 16.90 19.64 -4.09
CA PHE A 546 15.99 18.55 -4.42
C PHE A 546 16.10 18.14 -5.90
N VAL A 547 16.06 19.10 -6.81
CA VAL A 547 16.16 18.85 -8.25
C VAL A 547 17.55 18.35 -8.64
N GLU A 548 18.64 18.84 -8.05
CA GLU A 548 19.98 18.30 -8.32
C GLU A 548 20.11 16.83 -7.89
N LYS A 549 19.62 16.50 -6.69
CA LYS A 549 19.68 15.13 -6.16
C LYS A 549 18.91 14.14 -7.05
N HIS A 550 17.66 14.47 -7.42
CA HIS A 550 16.79 13.54 -8.14
C HIS A 550 17.00 13.56 -9.67
N SER A 551 17.47 14.67 -10.26
CA SER A 551 17.75 14.72 -11.71
C SER A 551 18.98 13.92 -12.18
N LYS A 552 19.70 13.26 -11.26
CA LYS A 552 20.67 12.20 -11.60
C LYS A 552 20.00 10.85 -11.90
N TYR A 553 18.81 10.59 -11.37
CA TYR A 553 17.98 9.43 -11.75
C TYR A 553 17.26 9.67 -13.08
N ILE A 554 16.92 10.92 -13.39
CA ILE A 554 16.31 11.33 -14.67
C ILE A 554 17.31 11.26 -15.85
N ARG A 555 18.62 11.40 -15.60
CA ARG A 555 19.67 11.54 -16.64
C ARG A 555 20.58 10.31 -16.86
N ASN A 556 20.26 9.16 -16.28
CA ASN A 556 21.05 7.92 -16.38
C ASN A 556 20.39 6.84 -17.26
N LYS A 557 19.61 7.23 -18.26
CA LYS A 557 19.17 6.41 -19.40
C LYS A 557 19.32 7.22 -20.69
#